data_AF-A0A2V9CDB7-F1
#
_entry.id   AF-A0A2V9CDB7-F1
#
_cell.length_a   1.000
_cell.length_b   1.000
_cell.length_c   1.000
_cell.angle_alpha   90.00
_cell.angle_beta   90.00
_cell.angle_gamma   90.00
#
_symmetry.space_group_name_H-M   'P 1'
#
loop_
_entity.id
_entity.type
_entity.pdbx_description
1 polymer ?
#
loop_
_entity_poly.entity_id
_entity_poly.type
_entity_poly.pdbx_seq_one_letter_code
_entity_poly.pdbx_strand_id
1 'polypeptide(L)'
;MRRAGKSHKTRKARRVSAPTQVRLLKKKELRKGKSKELNRLAVDPAIEQQLKAFEEAMQSFHQQKYAKAKAVFEKVISGPGKDLADRARVHLRIIEQRLQRSDPVVPHSPEEHYQQGVAMMNMGRWDEAREHLLRARKLAPKADYVIYAMAALDCLTGEAESAMENLKLAIQLRPENRYHARNDEDFAFLQEDPRFTELLYPDRDGSGT
;
A
#
# COMPACT_ATOMS: atom_id res chain seq x y z
N MET A 1 -22.89 64.64 -46.20
CA MET A 1 -22.79 66.08 -45.83
C MET A 1 -23.86 66.45 -44.81
N ARG A 2 -23.54 67.36 -43.89
CA ARG A 2 -24.40 68.35 -43.17
C ARG A 2 -25.91 68.08 -42.92
N ARG A 3 -26.23 67.93 -41.62
CA ARG A 3 -27.25 68.62 -40.80
C ARG A 3 -28.60 69.09 -41.40
N ALA A 4 -29.65 68.61 -40.71
CA ALA A 4 -30.76 69.36 -40.06
C ALA A 4 -32.00 69.83 -40.85
N GLY A 5 -33.17 69.52 -40.29
CA GLY A 5 -34.48 70.13 -40.53
C GLY A 5 -35.30 70.12 -39.22
N LYS A 6 -36.06 71.19 -38.94
CA LYS A 6 -36.73 71.47 -37.65
C LYS A 6 -38.27 71.46 -37.77
N SER A 7 -38.91 71.57 -36.60
CA SER A 7 -40.28 72.09 -36.33
C SER A 7 -41.46 71.11 -36.48
N HIS A 8 -42.61 71.27 -35.83
CA HIS A 8 -43.09 71.86 -34.54
C HIS A 8 -44.61 72.04 -34.70
N LYS A 9 -45.41 71.62 -33.70
CA LYS A 9 -46.80 72.03 -33.32
C LYS A 9 -47.62 70.79 -32.90
N THR A 10 -47.78 70.48 -31.61
CA THR A 10 -48.73 71.07 -30.63
C THR A 10 -50.22 70.89 -30.94
N ARG A 11 -50.92 70.10 -30.11
CA ARG A 11 -52.32 70.37 -29.75
C ARG A 11 -52.64 69.90 -28.31
N LYS A 12 -53.20 70.81 -27.51
CA LYS A 12 -53.72 70.57 -26.13
C LYS A 12 -54.95 69.64 -26.21
N ALA A 13 -55.08 68.57 -25.43
CA ALA A 13 -55.28 68.43 -23.98
C ALA A 13 -56.76 68.45 -23.54
N ARG A 14 -57.17 67.46 -22.74
CA ARG A 14 -58.40 67.48 -21.92
C ARG A 14 -58.10 66.81 -20.57
N ARG A 15 -58.36 67.50 -19.46
CA ARG A 15 -57.99 67.10 -18.09
C ARG A 15 -59.10 66.29 -17.42
N VAL A 16 -58.72 65.17 -16.80
CA VAL A 16 -59.30 64.54 -15.58
C VAL A 16 -58.16 63.72 -14.95
N SER A 17 -57.80 63.78 -13.66
CA SER A 17 -58.15 64.69 -12.56
C SER A 17 -56.86 65.12 -11.80
N ALA A 18 -56.73 64.79 -10.50
CA ALA A 18 -55.55 64.85 -9.62
C ALA A 18 -55.88 64.01 -8.34
N PRO A 19 -55.06 63.99 -7.27
CA PRO A 19 -53.78 63.27 -7.18
C PRO A 19 -53.75 62.28 -5.99
N THR A 20 -53.00 61.16 -6.07
CA THR A 20 -52.75 60.33 -4.88
C THR A 20 -51.30 59.84 -4.79
N GLN A 21 -50.76 59.95 -3.58
CA GLN A 21 -49.37 59.74 -3.20
C GLN A 21 -48.84 58.32 -3.49
N VAL A 22 -47.54 58.25 -3.78
CA VAL A 22 -46.74 57.03 -3.92
C VAL A 22 -46.79 56.20 -2.62
N ARG A 23 -47.58 55.12 -2.60
CA ARG A 23 -47.69 54.25 -1.41
C ARG A 23 -46.51 53.27 -1.34
N LEU A 24 -45.55 53.57 -0.46
CA LEU A 24 -44.29 52.87 -0.24
C LEU A 24 -44.45 51.46 0.41
N LEU A 25 -45.14 50.52 -0.26
CA LEU A 25 -45.46 49.20 0.34
C LEU A 25 -45.29 48.00 -0.64
N LYS A 26 -44.06 47.77 -1.15
CA LYS A 26 -43.68 46.43 -1.68
C LYS A 26 -42.17 46.11 -1.78
N LYS A 27 -41.29 46.78 -1.03
CA LYS A 27 -39.83 46.49 -1.01
C LYS A 27 -39.33 45.60 0.14
N LYS A 28 -40.14 45.31 1.18
CA LYS A 28 -39.71 44.50 2.34
C LYS A 28 -39.74 42.98 2.10
N GLU A 29 -40.76 42.47 1.41
CA GLU A 29 -40.90 41.01 1.17
C GLU A 29 -39.95 40.47 0.10
N LEU A 30 -39.69 41.22 -0.97
CA LEU A 30 -38.75 40.79 -2.03
C LEU A 30 -37.28 40.71 -1.56
N ARG A 31 -36.94 41.39 -0.45
CA ARG A 31 -35.62 41.25 0.19
C ARG A 31 -35.53 40.01 1.08
N LYS A 32 -36.58 39.66 1.83
CA LYS A 32 -36.60 38.42 2.67
C LYS A 32 -36.37 37.14 1.86
N GLY A 33 -36.90 37.06 0.63
CA GLY A 33 -36.65 35.92 -0.26
C GLY A 33 -35.17 35.76 -0.62
N LYS A 34 -34.53 36.83 -1.13
CA LYS A 34 -33.10 36.79 -1.49
C LYS A 34 -32.18 36.57 -0.29
N SER A 35 -32.53 37.09 0.89
CA SER A 35 -31.77 36.84 2.13
C SER A 35 -31.83 35.39 2.62
N LYS A 36 -32.83 34.58 2.21
CA LYS A 36 -32.85 33.13 2.52
C LYS A 36 -31.98 32.31 1.56
N GLU A 37 -31.87 32.69 0.29
CA GLU A 37 -30.98 31.98 -0.65
C GLU A 37 -29.51 32.37 -0.51
N LEU A 38 -29.21 33.63 -0.14
CA LEU A 38 -27.83 34.07 0.14
C LEU A 38 -27.26 33.53 1.47
N ASN A 39 -28.07 32.84 2.28
CA ASN A 39 -27.62 32.18 3.51
C ASN A 39 -27.20 30.70 3.29
N ARG A 40 -27.14 30.22 2.04
CA ARG A 40 -26.65 28.87 1.67
C ARG A 40 -25.13 28.66 1.79
N LEU A 41 -24.42 29.55 2.49
CA LEU A 41 -22.98 29.45 2.78
C LEU A 41 -22.65 29.42 4.27
N ALA A 42 -23.66 29.26 5.13
CA ALA A 42 -23.41 28.54 6.39
C ALA A 42 -23.20 27.07 6.02
N VAL A 43 -21.93 26.65 5.92
CA VAL A 43 -21.59 25.23 5.92
C VAL A 43 -22.18 24.66 7.21
N ASP A 44 -23.03 23.63 7.09
CA ASP A 44 -23.58 22.94 8.25
C ASP A 44 -22.40 22.51 9.16
N PRO A 45 -22.40 22.79 10.47
CA PRO A 45 -21.32 22.37 11.36
C PRO A 45 -20.97 20.87 11.24
N ALA A 46 -21.94 20.03 10.88
CA ALA A 46 -21.71 18.61 10.60
C ALA A 46 -20.94 18.37 9.28
N ILE A 47 -21.13 19.19 8.25
CA ILE A 47 -20.35 19.17 7.00
C ILE A 47 -18.94 19.75 7.24
N GLU A 48 -18.80 20.79 8.06
CA GLU A 48 -17.47 21.33 8.43
C GLU A 48 -16.66 20.29 9.22
N GLN A 49 -17.28 19.61 10.19
CA GLN A 49 -16.67 18.50 10.92
C GLN A 49 -16.30 17.32 9.99
N GLN A 50 -17.16 17.00 9.02
CA GLN A 50 -16.91 15.96 8.02
C GLN A 50 -15.75 16.34 7.08
N LEU A 51 -15.62 17.61 6.69
CA LEU A 51 -14.49 18.11 5.89
C LEU A 51 -13.17 17.99 6.67
N LYS A 52 -13.15 18.41 7.94
CA LYS A 52 -11.97 18.26 8.80
C LYS A 52 -11.55 16.80 8.98
N ALA A 53 -12.51 15.88 9.11
CA ALA A 53 -12.22 14.44 9.13
C ALA A 53 -11.66 13.95 7.79
N PHE A 54 -12.15 14.45 6.65
CA PHE A 54 -11.59 14.13 5.33
C PHE A 54 -10.14 14.61 5.19
N GLU A 55 -9.82 15.80 5.68
CA GLU A 55 -8.45 16.32 5.71
C GLU A 55 -7.52 15.47 6.58
N GLU A 56 -7.95 15.06 7.78
CA GLU A 56 -7.16 14.15 8.64
C GLU A 56 -6.94 12.78 7.97
N ALA A 57 -7.96 12.24 7.31
CA ALA A 57 -7.87 10.99 6.57
C ALA A 57 -6.87 11.10 5.40
N MET A 58 -6.90 12.20 4.66
CA MET A 58 -5.96 12.51 3.58
C MET A 58 -4.52 12.68 4.08
N GLN A 59 -4.30 13.37 5.21
CA GLN A 59 -2.97 13.45 5.85
C GLN A 59 -2.46 12.06 6.25
N SER A 60 -3.32 11.24 6.86
CA SER A 60 -2.98 9.87 7.27
C SER A 60 -2.68 8.98 6.05
N PHE A 61 -3.40 9.15 4.95
CA PHE A 61 -3.19 8.46 3.67
C PHE A 61 -1.85 8.82 3.02
N HIS A 62 -1.50 10.11 2.97
CA HIS A 62 -0.20 10.56 2.45
C HIS A 62 0.98 10.09 3.32
N GLN A 63 0.79 9.97 4.64
CA GLN A 63 1.75 9.38 5.57
C GLN A 63 1.81 7.83 5.50
N GLN A 64 1.10 7.20 4.56
CA GLN A 64 0.98 5.73 4.43
C GLN A 64 0.42 5.01 5.66
N LYS A 65 -0.23 5.73 6.59
CA LYS A 65 -0.86 5.18 7.79
C LYS A 65 -2.23 4.63 7.44
N TYR A 66 -2.26 3.63 6.55
CA TYR A 66 -3.46 3.13 5.88
C TYR A 66 -4.56 2.65 6.85
N ALA A 67 -4.20 1.95 7.94
CA ALA A 67 -5.15 1.54 8.97
C ALA A 67 -5.84 2.74 9.66
N LYS A 68 -5.08 3.79 10.00
CA LYS A 68 -5.66 5.03 10.57
C LYS A 68 -6.51 5.75 9.52
N ALA A 69 -6.03 5.87 8.29
CA ALA A 69 -6.75 6.54 7.21
C ALA A 69 -8.09 5.86 6.92
N LYS A 70 -8.15 4.53 6.88
CA LYS A 70 -9.37 3.73 6.72
C LYS A 70 -10.44 4.12 7.74
N ALA A 71 -10.11 4.03 9.03
CA ALA A 71 -11.04 4.32 10.12
C ALA A 71 -11.55 5.78 10.15
N VAL A 72 -10.83 6.74 9.56
CA VAL A 72 -11.30 8.13 9.44
C VAL A 72 -12.13 8.31 8.15
N PHE A 73 -11.77 7.71 7.02
CA PHE A 73 -12.60 7.75 5.81
C PHE A 73 -13.97 7.08 6.01
N GLU A 74 -14.05 5.99 6.76
CA GLU A 74 -15.34 5.37 7.12
C GLU A 74 -16.27 6.35 7.86
N LYS A 75 -15.72 7.13 8.80
CA LYS A 75 -16.48 8.20 9.49
C LYS A 75 -16.92 9.29 8.52
N VAL A 76 -16.06 9.70 7.58
CA VAL A 76 -16.42 10.68 6.53
C VAL A 76 -17.57 10.15 5.65
N ILE A 77 -17.56 8.85 5.31
CA ILE A 77 -18.62 8.22 4.50
C ILE A 77 -19.97 8.21 5.23
N SER A 78 -19.97 8.13 6.56
CA SER A 78 -21.19 8.20 7.38
C SER A 78 -21.75 9.63 7.56
N GLY A 79 -21.03 10.67 7.14
CA GLY A 79 -21.43 12.07 7.29
C GLY A 79 -22.47 12.56 6.27
N PRO A 80 -23.09 13.73 6.51
CA PRO A 80 -24.23 14.23 5.73
C PRO A 80 -23.88 14.69 4.30
N GLY A 81 -22.65 15.13 4.07
CA GLY A 81 -22.16 15.59 2.77
C GLY A 81 -21.83 14.43 1.82
N LYS A 82 -22.72 14.21 0.84
CA LYS A 82 -22.59 13.13 -0.15
C LYS A 82 -21.30 13.22 -0.98
N ASP A 83 -20.94 14.41 -1.45
CA ASP A 83 -19.74 14.63 -2.27
C ASP A 83 -18.44 14.26 -1.52
N LEU A 84 -18.39 14.50 -0.20
CA LEU A 84 -17.27 14.10 0.65
C LEU A 84 -17.24 12.59 0.87
N ALA A 85 -18.41 11.97 1.08
CA ALA A 85 -18.53 10.52 1.18
C ALA A 85 -18.11 9.80 -0.11
N ASP A 86 -18.47 10.31 -1.29
CA ASP A 86 -18.08 9.71 -2.58
C ASP A 86 -16.58 9.83 -2.84
N ARG A 87 -15.96 10.97 -2.52
CA ARG A 87 -14.50 11.12 -2.54
C ARG A 87 -13.83 10.16 -1.56
N ALA A 88 -14.34 10.06 -0.34
CA ALA A 88 -13.80 9.15 0.68
C ALA A 88 -13.88 7.66 0.25
N ARG A 89 -14.94 7.24 -0.45
CA ARG A 89 -15.06 5.88 -1.02
C ARG A 89 -13.94 5.55 -2.02
N VAL A 90 -13.52 6.50 -2.85
CA VAL A 90 -12.40 6.30 -3.79
C VAL A 90 -11.09 6.07 -3.03
N HIS A 91 -10.80 6.88 -2.01
CA HIS A 91 -9.60 6.69 -1.19
C HIS A 91 -9.64 5.40 -0.36
N LEU A 92 -10.80 5.05 0.20
CA LEU A 92 -11.01 3.80 0.94
C LEU A 92 -10.68 2.57 0.08
N ARG A 93 -11.16 2.53 -1.17
CA ARG A 93 -10.85 1.42 -2.11
C ARG A 93 -9.35 1.31 -2.41
N ILE A 94 -8.65 2.44 -2.55
CA ILE A 94 -7.18 2.44 -2.74
C ILE A 94 -6.47 1.94 -1.48
N ILE A 95 -6.95 2.32 -0.29
CA ILE A 95 -6.42 1.85 0.99
C ILE A 95 -6.60 0.34 1.13
N GLU A 96 -7.78 -0.19 0.83
CA GLU A 96 -8.07 -1.63 0.90
C GLU A 96 -7.19 -2.43 -0.06
N GLN A 97 -7.01 -1.95 -1.29
CA GLN A 97 -6.09 -2.58 -2.25
C GLN A 97 -4.62 -2.55 -1.78
N ARG A 98 -4.19 -1.48 -1.09
CA ARG A 98 -2.83 -1.39 -0.52
C ARG A 98 -2.68 -2.34 0.66
N LEU A 99 -3.63 -2.36 1.59
CA LEU A 99 -3.63 -3.25 2.74
C LEU A 99 -3.63 -4.74 2.32
N GLN A 100 -4.46 -5.12 1.34
CA GLN A 100 -4.50 -6.49 0.81
C GLN A 100 -3.17 -6.94 0.14
N ARG A 101 -2.34 -5.98 -0.32
CA ARG A 101 -0.97 -6.24 -0.82
C ARG A 101 0.10 -6.17 0.27
N SER A 102 -0.26 -5.74 1.47
CA SER A 102 0.63 -5.56 2.63
C SER A 102 0.30 -6.50 3.79
N ASP A 103 -0.74 -7.33 3.67
CA ASP A 103 -0.92 -8.47 4.55
C ASP A 103 0.34 -9.35 4.43
N PRO A 104 1.08 -9.58 5.54
CA PRO A 104 2.26 -10.43 5.48
C PRO A 104 1.81 -11.82 5.08
N VAL A 105 2.34 -12.31 3.96
CA VAL A 105 2.14 -13.71 3.53
C VAL A 105 2.80 -14.58 4.60
N VAL A 106 1.98 -15.06 5.54
CA VAL A 106 2.42 -15.99 6.57
C VAL A 106 2.79 -17.28 5.84
N PRO A 107 4.06 -17.72 5.85
CA PRO A 107 4.42 -18.93 5.14
C PRO A 107 3.72 -20.13 5.78
N HIS A 108 3.18 -20.99 4.93
CA HIS A 108 2.42 -22.18 5.31
C HIS A 108 2.98 -23.45 4.67
N SER A 109 3.73 -23.34 3.57
CA SER A 109 4.45 -24.45 2.95
C SER A 109 5.94 -24.49 3.31
N PRO A 110 6.61 -25.66 3.18
CA PRO A 110 8.07 -25.76 3.27
C PRO A 110 8.79 -24.84 2.28
N GLU A 111 8.27 -24.73 1.05
CA GLU A 111 8.83 -23.91 -0.04
C GLU A 111 8.73 -22.42 0.27
N GLU A 112 7.61 -21.95 0.82
CA GLU A 112 7.45 -20.54 1.23
C GLU A 112 8.38 -20.20 2.40
N HIS A 113 8.51 -21.10 3.39
CA HIS A 113 9.49 -20.92 4.46
C HIS A 113 10.93 -20.93 3.93
N TYR A 114 11.26 -21.80 2.98
CA TYR A 114 12.57 -21.84 2.32
C TYR A 114 12.86 -20.53 1.56
N GLN A 115 11.91 -20.04 0.74
CA GLN A 115 12.06 -18.79 -0.01
C GLN A 115 12.30 -17.59 0.91
N GLN A 116 11.57 -17.50 2.02
CA GLN A 116 11.81 -16.48 3.04
C GLN A 116 13.17 -16.66 3.72
N GLY A 117 13.59 -17.90 4.04
CA GLY A 117 14.90 -18.20 4.60
C GLY A 117 16.04 -17.69 3.71
N VAL A 118 16.01 -18.04 2.42
CA VAL A 118 16.98 -17.56 1.41
C VAL A 118 16.92 -16.04 1.24
N ALA A 119 15.71 -15.44 1.26
CA ALA A 119 15.59 -13.99 1.21
C ALA A 119 16.23 -13.29 2.42
N MET A 120 16.14 -13.88 3.62
CA MET A 120 16.80 -13.37 4.81
C MET A 120 18.32 -13.58 4.79
N MET A 121 18.82 -14.69 4.23
CA MET A 121 20.26 -14.91 3.99
C MET A 121 20.82 -13.80 3.09
N ASN A 122 20.17 -13.52 1.96
CA ASN A 122 20.55 -12.45 1.03
C ASN A 122 20.51 -11.04 1.65
N MET A 123 19.81 -10.86 2.78
CA MET A 123 19.77 -9.60 3.55
C MET A 123 20.74 -9.58 4.75
N GLY A 124 21.51 -10.66 4.99
CA GLY A 124 22.36 -10.81 6.16
C GLY A 124 21.61 -11.01 7.49
N ARG A 125 20.33 -11.42 7.44
CA ARG A 125 19.44 -11.57 8.60
C ARG A 125 19.45 -13.03 9.09
N TRP A 126 20.60 -13.45 9.61
CA TRP A 126 20.92 -14.85 9.88
C TRP A 126 19.97 -15.58 10.84
N ASP A 127 19.57 -14.94 11.94
CA ASP A 127 18.65 -15.55 12.92
C ASP A 127 17.27 -15.82 12.31
N GLU A 128 16.75 -14.88 11.52
CA GLU A 128 15.47 -15.02 10.84
C GLU A 128 15.53 -16.05 9.71
N ALA A 129 16.65 -16.09 8.97
CA ALA A 129 16.92 -17.18 8.02
C ALA A 129 16.87 -18.55 8.70
N ARG A 130 17.52 -18.68 9.87
CA ARG A 130 17.54 -19.92 10.67
C ARG A 130 16.14 -20.30 11.13
N GLU A 131 15.34 -19.35 11.63
CA GLU A 131 13.96 -19.58 12.06
C GLU A 131 13.07 -20.10 10.91
N HIS A 132 13.20 -19.49 9.72
CA HIS A 132 12.46 -19.90 8.53
C HIS A 132 12.89 -21.27 8.01
N LEU A 133 14.20 -21.54 7.89
CA LEU A 133 14.71 -22.84 7.42
C LEU A 133 14.40 -23.98 8.40
N LEU A 134 14.42 -23.73 9.72
CA LEU A 134 13.99 -24.71 10.72
C LEU A 134 12.51 -25.07 10.59
N ARG A 135 11.64 -24.10 10.28
CA ARG A 135 10.22 -24.38 9.98
C ARG A 135 10.07 -25.18 8.69
N ALA A 136 10.79 -24.81 7.62
CA ALA A 136 10.81 -25.59 6.37
C ALA A 136 11.23 -27.04 6.62
N ARG A 137 12.32 -27.27 7.36
CA ARG A 137 12.83 -28.61 7.70
C ARG A 137 11.86 -29.40 8.58
N LYS A 138 11.11 -28.74 9.46
CA LYS A 138 10.05 -29.39 10.26
C LYS A 138 8.89 -29.87 9.39
N LEU A 139 8.51 -29.10 8.37
CA LEU A 139 7.43 -29.45 7.44
C LEU A 139 7.87 -30.50 6.40
N ALA A 140 9.12 -30.44 5.93
CA ALA A 140 9.70 -31.38 4.97
C ALA A 140 11.09 -31.89 5.42
N PRO A 141 11.16 -32.88 6.34
CA PRO A 141 12.43 -33.34 6.93
C PRO A 141 13.45 -34.00 5.99
N LYS A 142 13.06 -34.26 4.73
CA LYS A 142 13.90 -34.84 3.68
C LYS A 142 13.98 -33.97 2.42
N ALA A 143 13.58 -32.70 2.51
CA ALA A 143 13.77 -31.75 1.43
C ALA A 143 15.25 -31.37 1.36
N ASP A 144 15.96 -31.92 0.37
CA ASP A 144 17.39 -31.71 0.19
C ASP A 144 17.75 -30.23 -0.01
N TYR A 145 16.94 -29.48 -0.75
CA TYR A 145 17.10 -28.04 -0.96
C TYR A 145 17.02 -27.22 0.35
N VAL A 146 16.18 -27.63 1.31
CA VAL A 146 16.10 -26.97 2.64
C VAL A 146 17.36 -27.28 3.45
N ILE A 147 17.80 -28.54 3.44
CA ILE A 147 18.98 -28.99 4.19
C ILE A 147 20.25 -28.36 3.59
N TYR A 148 20.31 -28.19 2.27
CA TYR A 148 21.37 -27.48 1.56
C TYR A 148 21.43 -25.99 1.97
N ALA A 149 20.30 -25.27 1.98
CA ALA A 149 20.27 -23.89 2.45
C ALA A 149 20.61 -23.74 3.94
N MET A 150 20.29 -24.75 4.78
CA MET A 150 20.79 -24.78 6.15
C MET A 150 22.31 -24.93 6.20
N ALA A 151 22.91 -25.77 5.35
CA ALA A 151 24.35 -25.93 5.28
C ALA A 151 25.06 -24.63 4.83
N ALA A 152 24.50 -23.93 3.84
CA ALA A 152 24.97 -22.63 3.39
C ALA A 152 24.87 -21.57 4.51
N LEU A 153 23.73 -21.48 5.20
CA LEU A 153 23.56 -20.59 6.36
C LEU A 153 24.53 -20.91 7.51
N ASP A 154 24.72 -22.19 7.83
CA ASP A 154 25.69 -22.62 8.84
C ASP A 154 27.10 -22.16 8.45
N CYS A 155 27.49 -22.32 7.18
CA CYS A 155 28.78 -21.86 6.66
C CYS A 155 28.94 -20.33 6.75
N LEU A 156 27.95 -19.56 6.28
CA LEU A 156 27.93 -18.09 6.37
C LEU A 156 27.97 -17.56 7.82
N THR A 157 27.51 -18.36 8.79
CA THR A 157 27.57 -18.02 10.23
C THR A 157 28.79 -18.59 10.96
N GLY A 158 29.70 -19.28 10.26
CA GLY A 158 30.94 -19.84 10.82
C GLY A 158 30.79 -21.21 11.49
N GLU A 159 29.60 -21.83 11.43
CA GLU A 159 29.26 -23.11 12.04
C GLU A 159 29.72 -24.30 11.18
N ALA A 160 31.03 -24.40 10.93
CA ALA A 160 31.64 -25.28 9.94
C ALA A 160 31.25 -26.77 10.05
N GLU A 161 31.21 -27.34 11.26
CA GLU A 161 30.81 -28.75 11.46
C GLU A 161 29.34 -28.96 11.09
N SER A 162 28.44 -28.06 11.51
CA SER A 162 27.01 -28.09 11.17
C SER A 162 26.78 -27.97 9.66
N ALA A 163 27.56 -27.10 9.01
CA ALA A 163 27.55 -26.93 7.56
C ALA A 163 27.98 -28.22 6.84
N MET A 164 29.06 -28.85 7.28
CA MET A 164 29.54 -30.12 6.73
C MET A 164 28.55 -31.27 6.93
N GLU A 165 27.91 -31.38 8.10
CA GLU A 165 26.88 -32.39 8.38
C GLU A 165 25.64 -32.20 7.49
N ASN A 166 25.11 -30.97 7.42
CA ASN A 166 23.94 -30.66 6.60
C ASN A 166 24.24 -30.83 5.11
N LEU A 167 25.40 -30.37 4.61
CA LEU A 167 25.79 -30.54 3.21
C LEU A 167 25.93 -32.02 2.85
N LYS A 168 26.55 -32.83 3.72
CA LYS A 168 26.67 -34.28 3.53
C LYS A 168 25.30 -34.96 3.45
N LEU A 169 24.34 -34.55 4.29
CA LEU A 169 22.97 -35.05 4.23
C LEU A 169 22.25 -34.60 2.94
N ALA A 170 22.41 -33.36 2.51
CA ALA A 170 21.84 -32.85 1.26
C ALA A 170 22.37 -33.61 0.03
N ILE A 171 23.67 -33.94 0.02
CA ILE A 171 24.33 -34.75 -1.02
C ILE A 171 23.86 -36.22 -1.00
N GLN A 172 23.60 -36.79 0.19
CA GLN A 172 23.04 -38.13 0.31
C GLN A 172 21.61 -38.23 -0.21
N LEU A 173 20.81 -37.17 -0.06
CA LEU A 173 19.44 -37.09 -0.58
C LEU A 173 19.40 -36.79 -2.09
N ARG A 174 20.31 -35.93 -2.57
CA ARG A 174 20.50 -35.58 -4.00
C ARG A 174 21.98 -35.42 -4.33
N PRO A 175 22.62 -36.39 -5.01
CA PRO A 175 24.04 -36.30 -5.39
C PRO A 175 24.38 -35.07 -6.23
N GLU A 176 23.40 -34.50 -6.95
CA GLU A 176 23.52 -33.28 -7.74
C GLU A 176 23.94 -32.06 -6.89
N ASN A 177 23.66 -32.05 -5.59
CA ASN A 177 24.10 -31.01 -4.66
C ASN A 177 25.63 -30.88 -4.57
N ARG A 178 26.41 -31.90 -4.97
CA ARG A 178 27.86 -31.76 -5.16
C ARG A 178 28.21 -30.76 -6.26
N TYR A 179 27.44 -30.71 -7.34
CA TYR A 179 27.68 -29.74 -8.42
C TYR A 179 27.31 -28.32 -7.98
N HIS A 180 26.23 -28.16 -7.23
CA HIS A 180 25.84 -26.87 -6.66
C HIS A 180 26.94 -26.34 -5.71
N ALA A 181 27.30 -27.10 -4.67
CA ALA A 181 28.25 -26.64 -3.65
C ALA A 181 29.69 -26.38 -4.16
N ARG A 182 30.09 -26.95 -5.31
CA ARG A 182 31.36 -26.61 -5.98
C ARG A 182 31.41 -25.19 -6.57
N ASN A 183 30.25 -24.62 -6.89
CA ASN A 183 30.14 -23.33 -7.61
C ASN A 183 29.44 -22.26 -6.77
N ASP A 184 29.29 -22.50 -5.46
CA ASP A 184 28.45 -21.73 -4.55
C ASP A 184 29.34 -20.98 -3.54
N GLU A 185 29.28 -19.65 -3.60
CA GLU A 185 30.12 -18.75 -2.81
C GLU A 185 29.78 -18.79 -1.31
N ASP A 186 28.57 -19.22 -0.95
CA ASP A 186 28.16 -19.37 0.47
C ASP A 186 29.03 -20.40 1.21
N PHE A 187 29.67 -21.33 0.49
CA PHE A 187 30.61 -22.31 1.04
C PHE A 187 32.09 -21.88 1.01
N ALA A 188 32.40 -20.61 0.71
CA ALA A 188 33.78 -20.12 0.62
C ALA A 188 34.62 -20.44 1.87
N PHE A 189 34.02 -20.39 3.07
CA PHE A 189 34.71 -20.69 4.33
C PHE A 189 35.11 -22.17 4.49
N LEU A 190 34.47 -23.10 3.76
CA LEU A 190 34.84 -24.53 3.77
C LEU A 190 35.84 -24.92 2.66
N GLN A 191 36.16 -24.03 1.71
CA GLN A 191 37.05 -24.36 0.58
C GLN A 191 38.47 -24.75 1.03
N GLU A 192 38.93 -24.26 2.18
CA GLU A 192 40.23 -24.61 2.77
C GLU A 192 40.20 -25.92 3.58
N ASP A 193 39.01 -26.51 3.84
CA ASP A 193 38.88 -27.78 4.56
C ASP A 193 39.02 -28.97 3.59
N PRO A 194 40.03 -29.87 3.78
CA PRO A 194 40.18 -31.05 2.94
C PRO A 194 38.95 -31.97 2.93
N ARG A 195 38.19 -32.02 4.05
CA ARG A 195 36.96 -32.81 4.17
C ARG A 195 35.86 -32.31 3.22
N PHE A 196 35.81 -31.00 2.98
CA PHE A 196 34.87 -30.41 2.03
C PHE A 196 35.24 -30.80 0.59
N THR A 197 36.53 -30.79 0.26
CA THR A 197 37.02 -31.27 -1.05
C THR A 197 36.65 -32.74 -1.29
N GLU A 198 36.90 -33.64 -0.33
CA GLU A 198 36.49 -35.06 -0.39
C GLU A 198 34.95 -35.22 -0.51
N LEU A 199 34.19 -34.40 0.24
CA LEU A 199 32.74 -34.37 0.19
C LEU A 199 32.18 -33.86 -1.16
N LEU A 200 32.97 -33.15 -1.96
CA LEU A 200 32.59 -32.72 -3.30
C LEU A 200 33.13 -33.64 -4.40
N TYR A 201 34.33 -34.20 -4.24
CA TYR A 201 35.00 -35.07 -5.20
C TYR A 201 35.30 -36.43 -4.55
N PRO A 202 34.35 -37.38 -4.58
CA PRO A 202 34.61 -38.71 -4.05
C PRO A 202 35.51 -39.44 -5.05
N ASP A 203 36.55 -40.11 -4.57
CA ASP A 203 37.43 -40.88 -5.45
C ASP A 203 36.64 -41.89 -6.29
N ARG A 204 37.04 -42.02 -7.55
CA ARG A 204 36.36 -42.85 -8.55
C ARG A 204 36.68 -44.35 -8.42
N ASP A 205 37.04 -44.78 -7.22
CA ASP A 205 37.55 -46.12 -6.94
C ASP A 205 36.43 -47.00 -6.35
N GLY A 206 35.66 -47.64 -7.24
CA GLY A 206 34.58 -48.54 -6.82
C GLY A 206 33.76 -49.19 -7.93
N SER A 207 33.68 -48.60 -9.12
CA SER A 207 33.07 -49.27 -10.30
C SER A 207 34.10 -50.19 -10.97
N GLY A 208 34.49 -51.25 -10.26
CA GLY A 208 35.23 -52.37 -10.83
C GLY A 208 34.29 -53.29 -11.61
N THR A 209 34.85 -53.89 -12.68
CA THR A 209 34.31 -54.97 -13.54
C THR A 209 32.99 -54.72 -14.25
#